data_AF-A0A8T5MMD4-F1
#
_entry.id   AF-A0A8T5MMD4-F1
#
_cell.length_a   1.000
_cell.length_b   1.000
_cell.length_c   1.000
_cell.angle_alpha   90.00
_cell.angle_beta   90.00
_cell.angle_gamma   90.00
#
_symmetry.space_group_name_H-M   'P 1'
#
loop_
_entity.id
_entity.type
_entity.pdbx_description
1 polymer ?
#
loop_
_entity_poly.entity_id
_entity_poly.type
_entity_poly.pdbx_seq_one_letter_code
_entity_poly.pdbx_strand_id
1 'polypeptide(L)'
;MFKKRSKKGLSHVDWAMSLAIFLLYLAWFFIFVKPMFAPSQSMDVLLDVLDDGVRDALFQDISRVKVFVPGNIPSDYEPIIIPFTQDWPASDIAHSADRFVIDSGKMFFLANLSNTSMFRIYYPHKAIRMTALFPMVADEERARFESFTAYFDEGLLDRISFRDEPRLSGFSVEVDETDIDGEGSFENSTLLAKYVRAGDYVNMTSYFISENSRLYSYVSSADFRNHSVAVEFSTYNYTYFYFNPMSRGEVRYGIGPSCKYYESDFLDLYDSDSGLLVTFGRSISFRLCANETNARVRLEFDLTAGQEDSLAIMLHSGGFSEVDGYPLHPVVGVTETLRTVSAKQVSLMRNRDYSYLKQVFRYPKDRDFNVTVSSDVVSASYGIPQPEAEDIYARKIDGVIIDDFYEPKRALITLTVW
;
A
#
# COMPACT_ATOMS: atom_id res chain seq x y z
N MET A 1 -11.49 118.35 -1.54
CA MET A 1 -12.02 117.08 -2.08
C MET A 1 -10.84 116.17 -2.39
N PHE A 2 -10.42 115.30 -1.45
CA PHE A 2 -9.22 114.46 -1.59
C PHE A 2 -9.57 113.12 -2.25
N LYS A 3 -8.98 112.88 -3.42
CA LYS A 3 -9.20 111.69 -4.26
C LYS A 3 -8.37 110.52 -3.70
N LYS A 4 -9.04 109.55 -3.03
CA LYS A 4 -8.44 108.29 -2.57
C LYS A 4 -7.90 107.51 -3.77
N ARG A 5 -6.57 107.43 -3.93
CA ARG A 5 -5.91 106.51 -4.88
C ARG A 5 -6.15 105.07 -4.43
N SER A 6 -6.72 104.27 -5.32
CA SER A 6 -7.01 102.86 -5.13
C SER A 6 -5.72 102.05 -4.93
N LYS A 7 -5.53 101.49 -3.73
CA LYS A 7 -4.43 100.57 -3.36
C LYS A 7 -4.65 99.14 -3.88
N LYS A 8 -5.21 98.96 -5.09
CA LYS A 8 -5.49 97.61 -5.64
C LYS A 8 -4.25 96.89 -6.21
N GLY A 9 -3.14 97.59 -6.44
CA GLY A 9 -1.92 96.98 -7.01
C GLY A 9 -1.04 96.22 -6.02
N LEU A 10 -1.03 96.58 -4.73
CA LEU A 10 -0.18 95.95 -3.71
C LEU A 10 -0.61 94.51 -3.39
N SER A 11 -1.91 94.21 -3.49
CA SER A 11 -2.45 92.88 -3.17
C SER A 11 -2.00 91.77 -4.13
N HIS A 12 -1.75 92.10 -5.41
CA HIS A 12 -1.33 91.09 -6.39
C HIS A 12 0.14 90.71 -6.23
N VAL A 13 0.98 91.64 -5.74
CA VAL A 13 2.40 91.39 -5.49
C VAL A 13 2.58 90.48 -4.27
N ASP A 14 1.84 90.71 -3.19
CA ASP A 14 1.89 89.84 -2.00
C ASP A 14 1.42 88.40 -2.30
N TRP A 15 0.41 88.25 -3.17
CA TRP A 15 -0.06 86.94 -3.59
C TRP A 15 0.99 86.19 -4.42
N ALA A 16 1.62 86.86 -5.40
CA ALA A 16 2.66 86.26 -6.22
C ALA A 16 3.89 85.87 -5.38
N MET A 17 4.26 86.71 -4.40
CA MET A 17 5.39 86.43 -3.52
C MET A 17 5.12 85.25 -2.58
N SER A 18 3.90 85.13 -2.06
CA SER A 18 3.47 84.00 -1.22
C SER A 18 3.41 82.70 -2.01
N LEU A 19 2.95 82.74 -3.28
CA LEU A 19 2.96 81.59 -4.17
C LEU A 19 4.38 81.13 -4.49
N ALA A 20 5.30 82.07 -4.77
CA ALA A 20 6.70 81.74 -5.04
C ALA A 20 7.39 81.08 -3.85
N ILE A 21 7.17 81.60 -2.63
CA ILE A 21 7.71 81.00 -1.40
C ILE A 21 7.11 79.60 -1.16
N PHE A 22 5.81 79.43 -1.40
CA PHE A 22 5.14 78.13 -1.27
C PHE A 22 5.67 77.09 -2.26
N LEU A 23 5.86 77.49 -3.52
CA LEU A 23 6.43 76.61 -4.55
C LEU A 23 7.89 76.25 -4.26
N LEU A 24 8.67 77.21 -3.76
CA LEU A 24 10.05 76.96 -3.35
C LEU A 24 10.10 76.01 -2.14
N TYR A 25 9.18 76.16 -1.18
CA TYR A 25 9.03 75.22 -0.08
C TYR A 25 8.63 73.82 -0.55
N LEU A 26 7.70 73.69 -1.51
CA LEU A 26 7.31 72.42 -2.12
C LEU A 26 8.48 71.76 -2.87
N ALA A 27 9.26 72.53 -3.61
CA ALA A 27 10.46 72.03 -4.28
C ALA A 27 11.49 71.53 -3.26
N TRP A 28 11.72 72.28 -2.18
CA TRP A 28 12.57 71.83 -1.08
C TRP A 28 11.98 70.59 -0.39
N PHE A 29 10.67 70.51 -0.20
CA PHE A 29 10.02 69.34 0.37
C PHE A 29 10.30 68.10 -0.49
N PHE A 30 10.18 68.15 -1.82
CA PHE A 30 10.49 67.00 -2.67
C PHE A 30 11.99 66.69 -2.80
N ILE A 31 12.87 67.69 -2.68
CA ILE A 31 14.33 67.50 -2.71
C ILE A 31 14.83 66.85 -1.42
N PHE A 32 14.32 67.30 -0.26
CA PHE A 32 14.76 66.83 1.07
C PHE A 32 13.98 65.64 1.57
N VAL A 33 12.67 65.59 1.32
CA VAL A 33 11.86 64.38 1.44
C VAL A 33 12.01 63.61 0.14
N LYS A 34 13.25 63.21 -0.15
CA LYS A 34 13.50 62.13 -1.11
C LYS A 34 12.59 61.00 -0.67
N PRO A 35 11.59 60.57 -1.46
CA PRO A 35 10.74 59.50 -1.01
C PRO A 35 11.66 58.30 -0.82
N MET A 36 11.80 57.85 0.43
CA MET A 36 12.38 56.55 0.72
C MET A 36 11.40 55.49 0.23
N PHE A 37 11.25 55.40 -1.10
CA PHE A 37 10.89 54.15 -1.73
C PHE A 37 12.12 53.26 -1.63
N ALA A 38 12.41 52.80 -0.42
CA ALA A 38 12.94 51.47 -0.31
C ALA A 38 11.73 50.58 -0.65
N PRO A 39 11.66 49.92 -1.82
CA PRO A 39 10.95 48.67 -1.83
C PRO A 39 11.80 47.76 -0.94
N SER A 40 11.61 47.83 0.38
CA SER A 40 11.69 46.59 1.13
C SER A 40 10.57 45.76 0.51
N GLN A 41 10.86 45.01 -0.55
CA GLN A 41 10.22 43.71 -0.66
C GLN A 41 10.44 43.13 0.73
N SER A 42 9.37 43.08 1.53
CA SER A 42 9.52 42.67 2.91
C SER A 42 10.21 41.31 2.83
N MET A 43 11.19 41.08 3.71
CA MET A 43 11.96 39.84 3.69
C MET A 43 11.05 38.61 3.77
N ASP A 44 9.83 38.79 4.30
CA ASP A 44 8.72 37.86 4.22
C ASP A 44 8.33 37.47 2.78
N VAL A 45 8.23 38.41 1.84
CA VAL A 45 7.94 38.12 0.41
C VAL A 45 9.08 37.31 -0.21
N LEU A 46 10.34 37.61 0.12
CA LEU A 46 11.47 36.82 -0.37
C LEU A 46 11.45 35.40 0.20
N LEU A 47 11.14 35.26 1.49
CA LEU A 47 10.93 33.95 2.12
C LEU A 47 9.75 33.19 1.50
N ASP A 48 8.65 33.87 1.14
CA ASP A 48 7.49 33.26 0.48
C ASP A 48 7.85 32.74 -0.92
N VAL A 49 8.56 33.54 -1.72
CA VAL A 49 9.04 33.12 -3.05
C VAL A 49 9.96 31.91 -2.93
N LEU A 50 10.86 31.92 -1.95
CA LEU A 50 11.78 30.81 -1.72
C LEU A 50 11.05 29.56 -1.21
N ASP A 51 10.05 29.71 -0.33
CA ASP A 51 9.20 28.63 0.18
C ASP A 51 8.43 27.96 -0.96
N ASP A 52 7.74 28.74 -1.80
CA ASP A 52 7.03 28.23 -2.96
C ASP A 52 7.98 27.51 -3.93
N GLY A 53 9.13 28.13 -4.24
CA GLY A 53 10.16 27.53 -5.10
C GLY A 53 10.70 26.21 -4.55
N VAL A 54 10.96 26.14 -3.24
CA VAL A 54 11.42 24.92 -2.56
C VAL A 54 10.33 23.86 -2.53
N ARG A 55 9.07 24.25 -2.31
CA ARG A 55 7.91 23.34 -2.31
C ARG A 55 7.64 22.75 -3.69
N ASP A 56 7.82 23.51 -4.75
CA ASP A 56 7.65 23.02 -6.12
C ASP A 56 8.82 22.12 -6.55
N ALA A 57 10.03 22.41 -6.05
CA ALA A 57 11.24 21.74 -6.49
C ALA A 57 11.59 20.48 -5.68
N LEU A 58 11.36 20.48 -4.37
CA LEU A 58 11.76 19.41 -3.46
C LEU A 58 10.61 18.51 -3.04
N PHE A 59 9.37 19.01 -3.01
CA PHE A 59 8.24 18.17 -2.62
C PHE A 59 7.65 17.44 -3.81
N GLN A 60 7.12 16.25 -3.52
CA GLN A 60 6.40 15.41 -4.46
C GLN A 60 5.15 14.85 -3.77
N ASP A 61 4.12 14.61 -4.55
CA ASP A 61 2.93 13.94 -4.08
C ASP A 61 3.10 12.42 -4.24
N ILE A 62 2.84 11.68 -3.15
CA ILE A 62 2.89 10.23 -3.08
C ILE A 62 1.51 9.73 -2.68
N SER A 63 0.95 8.80 -3.45
CA SER A 63 -0.26 8.08 -3.05
C SER A 63 0.09 7.02 -2.01
N ARG A 64 -0.72 6.94 -0.96
CA ARG A 64 -0.62 5.94 0.10
C ARG A 64 -1.95 5.23 0.28
N VAL A 65 -1.93 3.91 0.38
CA VAL A 65 -3.06 3.09 0.82
C VAL A 65 -2.69 2.39 2.12
N LYS A 66 -3.63 2.33 3.06
CA LYS A 66 -3.47 1.59 4.31
C LYS A 66 -4.19 0.25 4.19
N VAL A 67 -3.58 -0.81 4.67
CA VAL A 67 -4.20 -2.14 4.74
C VAL A 67 -4.27 -2.53 6.21
N PHE A 68 -5.46 -2.87 6.69
CA PHE A 68 -5.71 -3.29 8.05
C PHE A 68 -6.02 -4.78 8.06
N VAL A 69 -5.27 -5.56 8.82
CA VAL A 69 -5.50 -6.99 9.00
C VAL A 69 -6.10 -7.18 10.38
N PRO A 70 -7.41 -7.47 10.50
CA PRO A 70 -8.00 -7.76 11.80
C PRO A 70 -7.49 -9.11 12.33
N GLY A 71 -7.34 -9.23 13.64
CA GLY A 71 -6.95 -10.49 14.29
C GLY A 71 -5.71 -10.35 15.15
N ASN A 72 -5.59 -11.25 16.14
CA ASN A 72 -4.42 -11.42 17.00
C ASN A 72 -3.78 -12.78 16.70
N ILE A 73 -3.33 -12.96 15.45
CA ILE A 73 -2.60 -14.16 15.07
C ILE A 73 -1.11 -13.87 15.29
N PRO A 74 -0.42 -14.55 16.23
CA PRO A 74 1.00 -14.36 16.48
C PRO A 74 1.81 -15.09 15.40
N SER A 75 1.77 -14.57 14.17
CA SER A 75 2.47 -15.11 13.01
C SER A 75 3.41 -14.06 12.43
N ASP A 76 4.67 -14.46 12.24
CA ASP A 76 5.70 -13.59 11.68
C ASP A 76 5.63 -13.50 10.15
N TYR A 77 5.00 -14.49 9.50
CA TYR A 77 4.89 -14.64 8.04
C TYR A 77 3.48 -15.06 7.62
N GLU A 78 2.51 -14.24 8.00
CA GLU A 78 1.12 -14.43 7.65
C GLU A 78 0.86 -14.00 6.19
N PRO A 79 0.42 -14.90 5.29
CA PRO A 79 0.05 -14.51 3.95
C PRO A 79 -1.24 -13.68 3.95
N ILE A 80 -1.14 -12.46 3.46
CA ILE A 80 -2.25 -11.54 3.28
C ILE A 80 -2.50 -11.36 1.78
N ILE A 81 -3.75 -11.50 1.39
CA ILE A 81 -4.20 -11.32 0.01
C ILE A 81 -5.25 -10.23 0.01
N ILE A 82 -5.02 -9.19 -0.78
CA ILE A 82 -5.98 -8.11 -0.97
C ILE A 82 -6.33 -7.95 -2.45
N PRO A 83 -7.58 -7.59 -2.78
CA PRO A 83 -7.90 -7.07 -4.10
C PRO A 83 -7.00 -5.86 -4.39
N PHE A 84 -6.34 -5.89 -5.53
CA PHE A 84 -5.46 -4.83 -5.99
C PHE A 84 -5.91 -4.35 -7.36
N THR A 85 -6.91 -3.48 -7.33
CA THR A 85 -7.57 -2.92 -8.52
C THR A 85 -6.89 -1.64 -9.03
N GLN A 86 -5.75 -1.27 -8.47
CA GLN A 86 -5.02 -0.09 -8.92
C GLN A 86 -4.19 -0.45 -10.16
N ASP A 87 -4.25 0.40 -11.19
CA ASP A 87 -3.45 0.27 -12.41
C ASP A 87 -1.97 0.66 -12.20
N TRP A 88 -1.46 0.47 -10.98
CA TRP A 88 -0.08 0.80 -10.63
C TRP A 88 0.84 -0.31 -11.14
N PRO A 89 1.87 0.01 -11.96
CA PRO A 89 2.85 -0.98 -12.36
C PRO A 89 3.50 -1.59 -11.11
N ALA A 90 3.63 -2.91 -11.06
CA ALA A 90 4.25 -3.58 -9.91
C ALA A 90 5.67 -3.06 -9.59
N SER A 91 6.39 -2.56 -10.61
CA SER A 91 7.73 -1.96 -10.46
C SER A 91 7.76 -0.63 -9.70
N ASP A 92 6.61 0.04 -9.59
CA ASP A 92 6.48 1.41 -9.05
C ASP A 92 5.78 1.42 -7.69
N ILE A 93 5.56 0.22 -7.14
CA ILE A 93 4.93 0.02 -5.85
C ILE A 93 5.98 -0.21 -4.79
N ALA A 94 5.80 0.52 -3.71
CA ALA A 94 6.54 0.45 -2.49
C ALA A 94 5.61 -0.12 -1.40
N HIS A 95 6.04 -1.14 -0.66
CA HIS A 95 5.22 -1.76 0.38
C HIS A 95 6.00 -1.80 1.69
N SER A 96 5.33 -1.53 2.83
CA SER A 96 5.96 -1.57 4.15
C SER A 96 6.29 -2.99 4.64
N ALA A 97 5.79 -4.01 3.94
CA ALA A 97 6.26 -5.38 4.10
C ALA A 97 7.32 -5.67 3.03
N ASP A 98 8.40 -6.32 3.44
CA ASP A 98 9.58 -6.57 2.59
C ASP A 98 9.29 -7.45 1.37
N ARG A 99 8.12 -8.12 1.33
CA ARG A 99 7.83 -9.21 0.40
C ARG A 99 6.39 -9.13 -0.10
N PHE A 100 6.22 -8.79 -1.37
CA PHE A 100 4.94 -8.81 -2.04
C PHE A 100 5.05 -9.26 -3.51
N VAL A 101 3.95 -9.77 -4.06
CA VAL A 101 3.77 -10.06 -5.50
C VAL A 101 2.38 -9.58 -5.91
N ILE A 102 2.25 -9.11 -7.15
CA ILE A 102 0.95 -8.77 -7.74
C ILE A 102 0.71 -9.74 -8.88
N ASP A 103 -0.41 -10.45 -8.82
CA ASP A 103 -0.86 -11.37 -9.86
C ASP A 103 -2.38 -11.32 -9.96
N SER A 104 -2.91 -11.35 -11.18
CA SER A 104 -4.36 -11.49 -11.43
C SER A 104 -5.25 -10.53 -10.63
N GLY A 105 -4.86 -9.25 -10.55
CA GLY A 105 -5.61 -8.20 -9.83
C GLY A 105 -5.59 -8.33 -8.30
N LYS A 106 -4.66 -9.11 -7.75
CA LYS A 106 -4.48 -9.34 -6.31
C LYS A 106 -3.06 -8.99 -5.91
N MET A 107 -2.90 -8.45 -4.70
CA MET A 107 -1.60 -8.28 -4.07
C MET A 107 -1.46 -9.29 -2.94
N PHE A 108 -0.39 -10.07 -3.01
CA PHE A 108 0.01 -11.08 -2.04
C PHE A 108 1.20 -10.52 -1.27
N PHE A 109 1.20 -10.58 0.06
CA PHE A 109 2.37 -10.22 0.85
C PHE A 109 2.42 -11.01 2.16
N LEU A 110 3.63 -11.18 2.70
CA LEU A 110 3.83 -11.79 4.02
C LEU A 110 3.86 -10.70 5.08
N ALA A 111 2.95 -10.80 6.05
CA ALA A 111 2.78 -9.87 7.15
C ALA A 111 3.33 -10.46 8.45
N ASN A 112 4.12 -9.66 9.18
CA ASN A 112 4.40 -9.93 10.58
C ASN A 112 3.30 -9.30 11.44
N LEU A 113 2.31 -10.12 11.80
CA LEU A 113 1.17 -9.69 12.62
C LEU A 113 1.52 -9.59 14.11
N SER A 114 2.65 -10.16 14.54
CA SER A 114 3.19 -9.97 15.90
C SER A 114 3.56 -8.51 16.18
N ASN A 115 3.96 -7.76 15.15
CA ASN A 115 4.45 -6.38 15.28
C ASN A 115 3.40 -5.32 14.95
N THR A 116 2.57 -5.54 13.93
CA THR A 116 1.58 -4.56 13.46
C THR A 116 0.42 -5.24 12.73
N SER A 117 -0.77 -4.68 12.89
CA SER A 117 -1.96 -5.04 12.12
C SER A 117 -2.25 -4.07 10.97
N MET A 118 -1.41 -3.05 10.78
CA MET A 118 -1.57 -2.04 9.74
C MET A 118 -0.31 -1.91 8.88
N PHE A 119 -0.52 -2.04 7.58
CA PHE A 119 0.48 -1.98 6.53
C PHE A 119 0.21 -0.79 5.61
N ARG A 120 1.26 -0.31 4.93
CA ARG A 120 1.19 0.85 4.04
C ARG A 120 1.76 0.50 2.68
N ILE A 121 1.00 0.83 1.65
CA ILE A 121 1.37 0.74 0.25
C ILE A 121 1.60 2.17 -0.26
N TYR A 122 2.72 2.44 -0.91
CA TYR A 122 3.09 3.74 -1.46
C TYR A 122 3.32 3.66 -2.98
N TYR A 123 3.01 4.74 -3.69
CA TYR A 123 3.24 4.96 -5.13
C TYR A 123 3.55 6.46 -5.33
N PRO A 124 4.54 6.91 -6.14
CA PRO A 124 5.15 6.29 -7.33
C PRO A 124 6.61 5.84 -7.14
N HIS A 125 6.96 5.33 -5.96
CA HIS A 125 8.35 5.00 -5.69
C HIS A 125 8.75 3.68 -6.34
N LYS A 126 9.85 3.74 -7.12
CA LYS A 126 10.54 2.56 -7.64
C LYS A 126 10.70 1.52 -6.53
N ALA A 127 10.19 0.33 -6.77
CA ALA A 127 10.31 -0.79 -5.84
C ALA A 127 11.79 -1.00 -5.47
N ILE A 128 12.06 -1.16 -4.18
CA ILE A 128 13.36 -1.69 -3.74
C ILE A 128 13.47 -3.09 -4.31
N ARG A 129 14.66 -3.45 -4.80
CA ARG A 129 14.94 -4.82 -5.22
C ARG A 129 14.67 -5.74 -4.03
N MET A 130 13.70 -6.62 -4.19
CA MET A 130 13.43 -7.70 -3.23
C MET A 130 14.74 -8.42 -2.92
N THR A 131 15.03 -8.58 -1.63
CA THR A 131 16.06 -9.52 -1.18
C THR A 131 15.64 -10.90 -1.67
N ALA A 132 16.54 -11.61 -2.35
CA ALA A 132 16.24 -12.93 -2.88
C ALA A 132 15.74 -13.84 -1.75
N LEU A 133 14.51 -14.35 -1.90
CA LEU A 133 13.96 -15.39 -1.05
C LEU A 133 14.78 -16.67 -1.22
N PHE A 134 14.80 -17.52 -0.19
CA PHE A 134 15.12 -18.93 -0.43
C PHE A 134 14.12 -19.42 -1.47
N PRO A 135 14.58 -20.00 -2.59
CA PRO A 135 13.65 -20.46 -3.61
C PRO A 135 12.76 -21.54 -2.99
N MET A 136 11.46 -21.25 -2.93
CA MET A 136 10.45 -22.28 -2.71
C MET A 136 10.69 -23.40 -3.72
N VAL A 137 10.63 -24.64 -3.25
CA VAL A 137 10.78 -25.80 -4.13
C VAL A 137 9.42 -26.09 -4.73
N ALA A 138 9.17 -25.51 -5.91
CA ALA A 138 7.96 -25.72 -6.67
C ALA A 138 8.28 -26.03 -8.13
N ASP A 139 7.56 -27.00 -8.66
CA ASP A 139 7.52 -27.43 -10.06
C ASP A 139 6.06 -27.69 -10.46
N GLU A 140 5.83 -28.14 -11.70
CA GLU A 140 4.49 -28.41 -12.25
C GLU A 140 3.69 -29.44 -11.44
N GLU A 141 4.36 -30.37 -10.75
CA GLU A 141 3.72 -31.49 -10.05
C GLU A 141 3.59 -31.25 -8.54
N ARG A 142 4.36 -30.32 -7.95
CA ARG A 142 4.34 -30.08 -6.51
C ARG A 142 4.92 -28.75 -6.09
N ALA A 143 4.46 -28.27 -4.94
CA ALA A 143 5.08 -27.20 -4.16
C ALA A 143 5.34 -27.69 -2.73
N ARG A 144 6.53 -27.37 -2.20
CA ARG A 144 6.96 -27.77 -0.86
C ARG A 144 7.53 -26.60 -0.07
N PHE A 145 7.10 -26.51 1.19
CA PHE A 145 7.70 -25.65 2.21
C PHE A 145 7.72 -26.38 3.56
N GLU A 146 8.90 -26.54 4.16
CA GLU A 146 9.10 -27.26 5.43
C GLU A 146 8.35 -28.59 5.51
N SER A 147 7.31 -28.64 6.36
CA SER A 147 6.49 -29.82 6.64
C SER A 147 5.26 -29.90 5.73
N PHE A 148 4.98 -28.90 4.91
CA PHE A 148 3.82 -28.83 4.03
C PHE A 148 4.22 -29.11 2.58
N THR A 149 3.55 -30.07 1.95
CA THR A 149 3.73 -30.38 0.53
C THR A 149 2.37 -30.51 -0.13
N ALA A 150 2.14 -29.75 -1.20
CA ALA A 150 0.97 -29.89 -2.06
C ALA A 150 1.42 -30.50 -3.39
N TYR A 151 0.66 -31.47 -3.90
CA TYR A 151 0.89 -32.09 -5.19
C TYR A 151 -0.26 -31.74 -6.12
N PHE A 152 0.06 -31.56 -7.39
CA PHE A 152 -0.85 -31.13 -8.42
C PHE A 152 -0.83 -32.11 -9.59
N ASP A 153 -1.98 -32.32 -10.19
CA ASP A 153 -2.17 -33.06 -11.43
C ASP A 153 -2.77 -32.10 -12.47
N GLU A 154 -2.02 -31.82 -13.53
CA GLU A 154 -2.39 -30.87 -14.58
C GLU A 154 -2.95 -29.53 -14.07
N GLY A 155 -2.31 -28.97 -13.03
CA GLY A 155 -2.68 -27.68 -12.43
C GLY A 155 -3.79 -27.74 -11.38
N LEU A 156 -4.44 -28.89 -11.19
CA LEU A 156 -5.43 -29.12 -10.13
C LEU A 156 -4.74 -29.71 -8.89
N LEU A 157 -5.17 -29.32 -7.68
CA LEU A 157 -4.70 -29.98 -6.47
C LEU A 157 -5.07 -31.48 -6.52
N ASP A 158 -4.15 -32.37 -6.15
CA ASP A 158 -4.41 -33.81 -6.00
C ASP A 158 -4.38 -34.20 -4.51
N ARG A 159 -3.27 -33.91 -3.84
CA ARG A 159 -3.03 -34.31 -2.44
C ARG A 159 -2.19 -33.29 -1.68
N ILE A 160 -2.38 -33.29 -0.36
CA ILE A 160 -1.57 -32.50 0.56
C ILE A 160 -1.01 -33.42 1.65
N SER A 161 0.28 -33.24 1.94
CA SER A 161 0.96 -33.85 3.08
C SER A 161 1.40 -32.80 4.07
N PHE A 162 1.28 -33.12 5.37
CA PHE A 162 1.79 -32.30 6.47
C PHE A 162 2.59 -33.15 7.44
N ARG A 163 3.82 -32.74 7.72
CA ARG A 163 4.82 -33.51 8.47
C ARG A 163 5.03 -34.90 7.87
N ASP A 164 5.11 -34.94 6.53
CA ASP A 164 5.25 -36.15 5.71
C ASP A 164 4.07 -37.16 5.82
N GLU A 165 2.95 -36.77 6.43
CA GLU A 165 1.73 -37.58 6.50
C GLU A 165 0.66 -37.06 5.54
N PRO A 166 -0.04 -37.93 4.79
CA PRO A 166 -1.13 -37.52 3.91
C PRO A 166 -2.31 -37.00 4.76
N ARG A 167 -2.76 -35.78 4.47
CA ARG A 167 -3.90 -35.14 5.16
C ARG A 167 -5.10 -34.92 4.27
N LEU A 168 -4.86 -34.70 2.98
CA LEU A 168 -5.88 -34.53 1.95
C LEU A 168 -5.47 -35.30 0.70
N SER A 169 -6.42 -35.97 0.03
CA SER A 169 -6.20 -36.60 -1.28
C SER A 169 -7.47 -36.69 -2.10
N GLY A 170 -7.34 -36.98 -3.39
CA GLY A 170 -8.49 -37.24 -4.27
C GLY A 170 -9.34 -35.99 -4.41
N PHE A 171 -8.67 -34.85 -4.55
CA PHE A 171 -9.30 -33.58 -4.78
C PHE A 171 -9.85 -33.53 -6.21
N SER A 172 -11.15 -33.30 -6.36
CA SER A 172 -11.83 -33.20 -7.64
C SER A 172 -12.75 -31.99 -7.66
N VAL A 173 -13.01 -31.49 -8.86
CA VAL A 173 -13.90 -30.34 -9.07
C VAL A 173 -14.87 -30.70 -10.20
N GLU A 174 -16.15 -30.57 -9.90
CA GLU A 174 -17.24 -30.76 -10.85
C GLU A 174 -17.92 -29.41 -11.11
N VAL A 175 -18.28 -29.17 -12.36
CA VAL A 175 -19.07 -28.04 -12.84
C VAL A 175 -20.31 -28.57 -13.52
N ASP A 176 -21.49 -28.18 -13.03
CA ASP A 176 -22.78 -28.67 -13.54
C ASP A 176 -22.82 -30.21 -13.64
N GLU A 177 -22.40 -30.89 -12.56
CA GLU A 177 -22.33 -32.36 -12.42
C GLU A 177 -21.32 -33.06 -13.35
N THR A 178 -20.43 -32.32 -13.99
CA THR A 178 -19.38 -32.87 -14.87
C THR A 178 -17.99 -32.50 -14.34
N ASP A 179 -17.05 -33.44 -14.31
CA ASP A 179 -15.67 -33.15 -13.93
C ASP A 179 -15.06 -32.04 -14.78
N ILE A 180 -14.26 -31.18 -14.15
CA ILE A 180 -13.54 -30.12 -14.88
C ILE A 180 -12.48 -30.75 -15.79
N ASP A 181 -12.69 -30.64 -17.09
CA ASP A 181 -11.67 -30.93 -18.08
C ASP A 181 -11.00 -29.61 -18.50
N GLY A 182 -9.69 -29.64 -18.80
CA GLY A 182 -8.96 -28.41 -19.07
C GLY A 182 -7.47 -28.56 -19.25
N GLU A 183 -6.81 -27.46 -19.63
CA GLU A 183 -5.35 -27.40 -19.75
C GLU A 183 -4.72 -26.89 -18.44
N GLY A 184 -3.68 -27.58 -17.99
CA GLY A 184 -2.88 -27.18 -16.84
C GLY A 184 -1.77 -26.20 -17.21
N SER A 185 -1.49 -25.22 -16.35
CA SER A 185 -0.28 -24.41 -16.44
C SER A 185 0.29 -24.07 -15.07
N PHE A 186 1.59 -23.74 -15.05
CA PHE A 186 2.35 -23.49 -13.85
C PHE A 186 3.24 -22.25 -14.01
N GLU A 187 3.24 -21.39 -12.99
CA GLU A 187 4.14 -20.25 -12.89
C GLU A 187 4.79 -20.23 -11.52
N ASN A 188 6.13 -20.13 -11.48
CA ASN A 188 6.88 -20.00 -10.24
C ASN A 188 7.49 -18.60 -10.11
N SER A 189 7.33 -17.99 -8.94
CA SER A 189 7.96 -16.74 -8.58
C SER A 189 8.72 -16.88 -7.26
N THR A 190 9.33 -15.81 -6.78
CA THR A 190 10.06 -15.86 -5.51
C THR A 190 9.16 -16.11 -4.29
N LEU A 191 7.90 -15.63 -4.31
CA LEU A 191 6.98 -15.68 -3.16
C LEU A 191 5.82 -16.66 -3.36
N LEU A 192 5.38 -16.88 -4.60
CA LEU A 192 4.23 -17.71 -4.93
C LEU A 192 4.54 -18.71 -6.03
N ALA A 193 3.89 -19.86 -5.95
CA ALA A 193 3.73 -20.82 -7.05
C ALA A 193 2.25 -20.83 -7.41
N LYS A 194 1.97 -20.69 -8.70
CA LYS A 194 0.64 -20.58 -9.27
C LYS A 194 0.39 -21.78 -10.16
N TYR A 195 -0.68 -22.48 -9.88
CA TYR A 195 -1.16 -23.63 -10.62
C TYR A 195 -2.52 -23.26 -11.19
N VAL A 196 -2.70 -23.39 -12.50
CA VAL A 196 -3.95 -23.03 -13.17
C VAL A 196 -4.48 -24.26 -13.89
N ARG A 197 -5.74 -24.59 -13.64
CA ARG A 197 -6.55 -25.50 -14.46
C ARG A 197 -7.56 -24.66 -15.22
N ALA A 198 -7.33 -24.47 -16.53
CA ALA A 198 -8.20 -23.69 -17.39
C ALA A 198 -9.22 -24.61 -18.07
N GLY A 199 -10.48 -24.56 -17.62
CA GLY A 199 -11.58 -25.34 -18.18
C GLY A 199 -12.52 -24.50 -19.06
N ASP A 200 -13.44 -25.18 -19.74
CA ASP A 200 -14.39 -24.53 -20.66
C ASP A 200 -15.39 -23.59 -19.93
N TYR A 201 -15.74 -23.93 -18.68
CA TYR A 201 -16.78 -23.24 -17.90
C TYR A 201 -16.22 -22.45 -16.73
N VAL A 202 -15.19 -22.99 -16.06
CA VAL A 202 -14.55 -22.36 -14.92
C VAL A 202 -13.04 -22.50 -15.03
N ASN A 203 -12.33 -21.51 -14.50
CA ASN A 203 -10.89 -21.59 -14.29
C ASN A 203 -10.64 -21.72 -12.79
N MET A 204 -9.81 -22.70 -12.42
CA MET A 204 -9.32 -22.83 -11.06
C MET A 204 -7.86 -22.41 -10.99
N THR A 205 -7.54 -21.45 -10.13
CA THR A 205 -6.16 -20.99 -9.90
C THR A 205 -5.79 -21.21 -8.44
N SER A 206 -4.79 -22.03 -8.18
CA SER A 206 -4.26 -22.31 -6.85
C SER A 206 -2.91 -21.63 -6.65
N TYR A 207 -2.78 -20.87 -5.58
CA TYR A 207 -1.57 -20.21 -5.13
C TYR A 207 -1.03 -20.90 -3.89
N PHE A 208 0.20 -21.39 -4.00
CA PHE A 208 1.02 -21.83 -2.87
C PHE A 208 1.95 -20.67 -2.50
N ILE A 209 1.89 -20.20 -1.26
CA ILE A 209 2.70 -19.07 -0.80
C ILE A 209 3.86 -19.60 0.04
N SER A 210 5.08 -19.12 -0.24
CA SER A 210 6.27 -19.50 0.52
C SER A 210 6.11 -19.18 2.00
N GLU A 211 6.80 -19.93 2.86
CA GLU A 211 6.85 -19.68 4.31
C GLU A 211 5.55 -19.92 5.07
N ASN A 212 4.57 -20.60 4.46
CA ASN A 212 3.33 -20.94 5.14
C ASN A 212 2.77 -22.31 4.70
N SER A 213 1.99 -22.95 5.57
CA SER A 213 1.30 -24.22 5.30
C SER A 213 -0.09 -23.97 4.71
N ARG A 214 -0.16 -23.18 3.64
CA ARG A 214 -1.42 -22.71 3.04
C ARG A 214 -1.46 -22.78 1.53
N LEU A 215 -2.65 -23.06 1.04
CA LEU A 215 -3.02 -23.04 -0.36
C LEU A 215 -4.26 -22.18 -0.54
N TYR A 216 -4.22 -21.22 -1.45
CA TYR A 216 -5.36 -20.37 -1.80
C TYR A 216 -5.81 -20.70 -3.21
N SER A 217 -7.02 -21.21 -3.35
CA SER A 217 -7.61 -21.53 -4.64
C SER A 217 -8.73 -20.56 -4.97
N TYR A 218 -8.77 -20.12 -6.22
CA TYR A 218 -9.79 -19.23 -6.73
C TYR A 218 -10.51 -19.92 -7.89
N VAL A 219 -11.83 -19.93 -7.85
CA VAL A 219 -12.68 -20.46 -8.91
C VAL A 219 -13.37 -19.28 -9.58
N SER A 220 -13.08 -19.06 -10.86
CA SER A 220 -13.62 -17.95 -11.64
C SER A 220 -14.40 -18.49 -12.84
N SER A 221 -15.50 -17.83 -13.20
CA SER A 221 -16.24 -18.24 -14.39
C SER A 221 -15.44 -17.91 -15.65
N ALA A 222 -15.24 -18.90 -16.52
CA ALA A 222 -14.61 -18.72 -17.82
C ALA A 222 -15.60 -18.18 -18.86
N ASP A 223 -16.90 -18.27 -18.57
CA ASP A 223 -17.97 -17.76 -19.43
C ASP A 223 -18.91 -16.79 -18.69
N PHE A 224 -19.96 -16.33 -19.39
CA PHE A 224 -20.94 -15.38 -18.84
C PHE A 224 -22.19 -16.06 -18.27
N ARG A 225 -22.10 -17.33 -17.84
CA ARG A 225 -23.19 -18.09 -17.24
C ARG A 225 -22.92 -18.36 -15.75
N ASN A 226 -23.99 -18.72 -15.06
CA ASN A 226 -23.92 -19.20 -13.70
C ASN A 226 -23.71 -20.71 -13.75
N HIS A 227 -22.88 -21.23 -12.84
CA HIS A 227 -22.54 -22.63 -12.75
C HIS A 227 -22.70 -23.15 -11.34
N SER A 228 -23.13 -24.39 -11.20
CA SER A 228 -23.03 -25.10 -9.92
C SER A 228 -21.64 -25.74 -9.83
N VAL A 229 -20.89 -25.43 -8.79
CA VAL A 229 -19.55 -25.96 -8.57
C VAL A 229 -19.55 -26.87 -7.35
N ALA A 230 -19.00 -28.07 -7.50
CA ALA A 230 -18.73 -28.96 -6.40
C ALA A 230 -17.24 -29.28 -6.29
N VAL A 231 -16.67 -29.14 -5.09
CA VAL A 231 -15.28 -29.52 -4.79
C VAL A 231 -15.33 -30.68 -3.81
N GLU A 232 -14.75 -31.82 -4.19
CA GLU A 232 -14.73 -33.02 -3.35
C GLU A 232 -13.28 -33.40 -3.00
N PHE A 233 -13.04 -33.82 -1.76
CA PHE A 233 -11.76 -34.38 -1.35
C PHE A 233 -11.93 -35.35 -0.18
N SER A 234 -10.94 -36.22 0.01
CA SER A 234 -10.86 -37.14 1.14
C SER A 234 -9.81 -36.68 2.15
N THR A 235 -10.13 -36.81 3.44
CA THR A 235 -9.26 -36.47 4.56
C THR A 235 -8.98 -37.70 5.41
N TYR A 236 -7.85 -37.71 6.10
CA TYR A 236 -7.38 -38.85 6.90
C TYR A 236 -7.23 -38.51 8.37
N ASN A 237 -7.77 -39.39 9.23
CA ASN A 237 -7.45 -39.47 10.67
C ASN A 237 -7.80 -38.27 11.58
N TYR A 238 -8.72 -37.38 11.20
CA TYR A 238 -9.16 -36.31 12.11
C TYR A 238 -10.22 -36.78 13.10
N THR A 239 -10.07 -36.45 14.39
CA THR A 239 -10.96 -36.93 15.46
C THR A 239 -12.15 -35.99 15.70
N TYR A 240 -11.96 -34.70 15.47
CA TYR A 240 -12.92 -33.66 15.77
C TYR A 240 -13.18 -32.78 14.56
N PHE A 241 -14.34 -32.11 14.57
CA PHE A 241 -14.68 -31.07 13.62
C PHE A 241 -15.25 -29.85 14.35
N TYR A 242 -15.05 -28.68 13.76
CA TYR A 242 -15.66 -27.43 14.19
C TYR A 242 -16.06 -26.58 12.98
N PHE A 243 -17.32 -26.14 12.94
CA PHE A 243 -17.84 -25.23 11.92
C PHE A 243 -18.35 -23.93 12.54
N ASN A 244 -18.99 -24.04 13.70
CA ASN A 244 -19.51 -22.93 14.47
C ASN A 244 -19.78 -23.40 15.91
N PRO A 245 -20.09 -22.50 16.86
CA PRO A 245 -20.33 -22.88 18.25
C PRO A 245 -21.47 -23.89 18.45
N MET A 246 -22.44 -23.92 17.53
CA MET A 246 -23.58 -24.85 17.55
C MET A 246 -23.28 -26.20 16.90
N SER A 247 -22.24 -26.25 16.07
CA SER A 247 -21.91 -27.37 15.19
C SER A 247 -20.44 -27.74 15.36
N ARG A 248 -20.14 -28.31 16.53
CA ARG A 248 -18.85 -28.90 16.88
C ARG A 248 -19.03 -30.31 17.41
N GLY A 249 -18.07 -31.20 17.19
CA GLY A 249 -18.16 -32.55 17.72
C GLY A 249 -17.09 -33.50 17.22
N GLU A 250 -17.31 -34.78 17.46
CA GLU A 250 -16.44 -35.86 17.01
C GLU A 250 -16.80 -36.30 15.59
N VAL A 251 -15.77 -36.54 14.77
CA VAL A 251 -15.90 -37.27 13.51
C VAL A 251 -16.05 -38.75 13.87
N ARG A 252 -17.29 -39.26 13.76
CA ARG A 252 -17.59 -40.65 14.10
C ARG A 252 -17.36 -41.55 12.89
N TYR A 253 -16.18 -42.15 12.83
CA TYR A 253 -15.88 -43.23 11.89
C TYR A 253 -16.63 -44.50 12.28
N GLY A 254 -17.19 -45.23 11.31
CA GLY A 254 -18.02 -46.40 11.56
C GLY A 254 -18.35 -47.21 10.32
N ILE A 255 -19.05 -48.34 10.52
CA ILE A 255 -19.46 -49.24 9.44
C ILE A 255 -20.64 -48.61 8.68
N GLY A 256 -20.35 -48.03 7.52
CA GLY A 256 -21.31 -47.42 6.61
C GLY A 256 -21.23 -45.88 6.60
N PRO A 257 -21.43 -45.24 5.42
CA PRO A 257 -21.28 -43.79 5.29
C PRO A 257 -22.36 -43.07 6.09
N SER A 258 -21.96 -42.41 7.19
CA SER A 258 -22.83 -41.42 7.84
C SER A 258 -22.50 -40.05 7.26
N CYS A 259 -23.39 -39.55 6.40
CA CYS A 259 -23.25 -38.23 5.80
C CYS A 259 -24.02 -37.20 6.62
N LYS A 260 -23.38 -36.08 6.90
CA LYS A 260 -24.00 -34.91 7.54
C LYS A 260 -23.86 -33.70 6.63
N TYR A 261 -24.91 -32.88 6.62
CA TYR A 261 -25.01 -31.67 5.81
C TYR A 261 -24.90 -30.46 6.72
N TYR A 262 -24.17 -29.46 6.25
CA TYR A 262 -23.86 -28.26 6.99
C TYR A 262 -23.80 -27.08 6.03
N GLU A 263 -23.91 -25.89 6.61
CA GLU A 263 -23.70 -24.62 5.93
C GLU A 263 -22.76 -23.77 6.78
N SER A 264 -21.66 -23.30 6.20
CA SER A 264 -20.64 -22.50 6.89
C SER A 264 -19.73 -21.81 5.88
N ASP A 265 -19.03 -20.78 6.33
CA ASP A 265 -17.93 -20.11 5.62
C ASP A 265 -16.54 -20.68 5.99
N PHE A 266 -16.49 -21.66 6.89
CA PHE A 266 -15.31 -22.49 7.12
C PHE A 266 -15.63 -23.87 7.73
N LEU A 267 -14.64 -24.77 7.62
CA LEU A 267 -14.61 -26.10 8.20
C LEU A 267 -13.22 -26.36 8.79
N ASP A 268 -13.14 -26.66 10.08
CA ASP A 268 -11.91 -27.15 10.71
C ASP A 268 -12.06 -28.63 11.11
N LEU A 269 -11.21 -29.50 10.58
CA LEU A 269 -11.05 -30.90 10.99
C LEU A 269 -9.75 -31.03 11.77
N TYR A 270 -9.76 -31.52 13.00
CA TYR A 270 -8.56 -31.55 13.83
C TYR A 270 -8.47 -32.76 14.76
N ASP A 271 -7.25 -33.02 15.23
CA ASP A 271 -6.92 -34.00 16.26
C ASP A 271 -5.99 -33.33 17.31
N SER A 272 -5.27 -34.11 18.13
CA SER A 272 -4.35 -33.55 19.12
C SER A 272 -3.08 -32.97 18.51
N ASP A 273 -2.72 -33.39 17.30
CA ASP A 273 -1.40 -33.21 16.71
C ASP A 273 -1.43 -32.27 15.50
N SER A 274 -2.58 -32.19 14.82
CA SER A 274 -2.77 -31.47 13.57
C SER A 274 -4.24 -31.10 13.29
N GLY A 275 -4.42 -30.12 12.41
CA GLY A 275 -5.73 -29.79 11.85
C GLY A 275 -5.67 -29.32 10.40
N LEU A 276 -6.84 -29.34 9.77
CA LEU A 276 -7.14 -28.92 8.41
C LEU A 276 -8.30 -27.93 8.48
N LEU A 277 -7.96 -26.66 8.34
CA LEU A 277 -8.91 -25.60 8.16
C LEU A 277 -9.13 -25.36 6.66
N VAL A 278 -10.39 -25.34 6.26
CA VAL A 278 -10.84 -24.95 4.94
C VAL A 278 -11.74 -23.74 5.09
N THR A 279 -11.41 -22.62 4.47
CA THR A 279 -12.20 -21.38 4.53
C THR A 279 -12.71 -20.96 3.16
N PHE A 280 -13.81 -20.21 3.17
CA PHE A 280 -14.54 -19.77 2.00
C PHE A 280 -14.77 -18.26 2.04
N GLY A 281 -14.93 -17.64 0.88
CA GLY A 281 -15.30 -16.22 0.81
C GLY A 281 -16.72 -15.91 1.30
N ARG A 282 -17.56 -16.94 1.43
CA ARG A 282 -18.98 -16.87 1.81
C ARG A 282 -19.45 -18.19 2.40
N SER A 283 -20.63 -18.18 3.02
CA SER A 283 -21.31 -19.41 3.47
C SER A 283 -21.62 -20.32 2.29
N ILE A 284 -21.21 -21.58 2.37
CA ILE A 284 -21.49 -22.60 1.36
C ILE A 284 -22.07 -23.86 2.01
N SER A 285 -22.74 -24.68 1.19
CA SER A 285 -23.21 -26.00 1.63
C SER A 285 -22.06 -27.00 1.55
N PHE A 286 -21.94 -27.87 2.54
CA PHE A 286 -21.04 -29.01 2.41
C PHE A 286 -21.56 -30.27 3.11
N ARG A 287 -21.10 -31.40 2.58
CA ARG A 287 -21.44 -32.74 3.01
C ARG A 287 -20.18 -33.43 3.51
N LEU A 288 -20.21 -33.85 4.78
CA LEU A 288 -19.15 -34.64 5.41
C LEU A 288 -19.64 -36.09 5.56
N CYS A 289 -19.03 -37.01 4.83
CA CYS A 289 -19.31 -38.44 4.89
C CYS A 289 -18.11 -39.17 5.49
N ALA A 290 -18.23 -39.61 6.75
CA ALA A 290 -17.20 -40.41 7.40
C ALA A 290 -17.42 -41.92 7.13
N ASN A 291 -16.34 -42.61 6.76
CA ASN A 291 -16.29 -44.08 6.64
C ASN A 291 -15.48 -44.67 7.80
N GLU A 292 -14.77 -45.79 7.62
CA GLU A 292 -13.97 -46.41 8.69
C GLU A 292 -12.64 -45.69 8.97
N THR A 293 -12.00 -45.12 7.94
CA THR A 293 -10.63 -44.57 8.03
C THR A 293 -10.45 -43.19 7.39
N ASN A 294 -11.44 -42.73 6.62
CA ASN A 294 -11.41 -41.45 5.94
C ASN A 294 -12.74 -40.73 6.05
N ALA A 295 -12.69 -39.41 5.87
CA ALA A 295 -13.87 -38.60 5.69
C ALA A 295 -13.82 -37.95 4.31
N ARG A 296 -14.92 -38.08 3.57
CA ARG A 296 -15.10 -37.40 2.30
C ARG A 296 -15.85 -36.10 2.55
N VAL A 297 -15.28 -35.00 2.10
CA VAL A 297 -15.87 -33.67 2.16
C VAL A 297 -16.26 -33.29 0.75
N ARG A 298 -17.53 -32.94 0.54
CA ARG A 298 -18.03 -32.35 -0.70
C ARG A 298 -18.57 -30.97 -0.42
N LEU A 299 -18.00 -29.96 -1.05
CA LEU A 299 -18.33 -28.55 -0.93
C LEU A 299 -19.17 -28.17 -2.15
N GLU A 300 -20.28 -27.45 -2.00
CA GLU A 300 -21.20 -27.11 -3.09
C GLU A 300 -21.59 -25.63 -3.03
N PHE A 301 -21.42 -24.91 -4.14
CA PHE A 301 -21.74 -23.48 -4.26
C PHE A 301 -22.07 -23.06 -5.69
N ASP A 302 -22.85 -21.98 -5.84
CA ASP A 302 -23.24 -21.44 -7.15
C ASP A 302 -22.33 -20.28 -7.57
N LEU A 303 -21.51 -20.48 -8.60
CA LEU A 303 -20.64 -19.45 -9.16
C LEU A 303 -21.44 -18.52 -10.08
N THR A 304 -21.44 -17.23 -9.79
CA THR A 304 -22.13 -16.23 -10.62
C THR A 304 -21.24 -15.78 -11.79
N ALA A 305 -21.86 -15.53 -12.95
CA ALA A 305 -21.18 -15.03 -14.15
C ALA A 305 -20.27 -13.82 -13.85
N GLY A 306 -19.00 -13.91 -14.27
CA GLY A 306 -18.00 -12.85 -14.07
C GLY A 306 -17.56 -12.63 -12.61
N GLN A 307 -17.97 -13.50 -11.67
CA GLN A 307 -17.48 -13.49 -10.30
C GLN A 307 -16.42 -14.57 -10.08
N GLU A 308 -15.68 -14.41 -8.99
CA GLU A 308 -14.68 -15.33 -8.49
C GLU A 308 -15.03 -15.67 -7.04
N ASP A 309 -14.91 -16.94 -6.67
CA ASP A 309 -14.96 -17.41 -5.29
C ASP A 309 -13.60 -17.90 -4.84
N SER A 310 -13.35 -17.80 -3.54
CA SER A 310 -12.10 -18.25 -2.92
C SER A 310 -12.32 -19.41 -1.96
N LEU A 311 -11.42 -20.39 -2.04
CA LEU A 311 -11.24 -21.53 -1.16
C LEU A 311 -9.82 -21.47 -0.60
N ALA A 312 -9.62 -21.39 0.71
CA ALA A 312 -8.29 -21.51 1.31
C ALA A 312 -8.19 -22.78 2.13
N ILE A 313 -7.07 -23.49 2.00
CA ILE A 313 -6.73 -24.66 2.78
C ILE A 313 -5.52 -24.32 3.64
N MET A 314 -5.63 -24.53 4.95
CA MET A 314 -4.58 -24.31 5.94
C MET A 314 -4.39 -25.56 6.78
N LEU A 315 -3.17 -26.08 6.82
CA LEU A 315 -2.80 -27.11 7.78
C LEU A 315 -2.14 -26.46 9.00
N HIS A 316 -2.57 -26.88 10.18
CA HIS A 316 -2.14 -26.31 11.46
C HIS A 316 -1.81 -27.41 12.47
N SER A 317 -1.17 -27.03 13.57
CA SER A 317 -0.68 -27.97 14.59
C SER A 317 -1.58 -27.90 15.80
N GLY A 318 -2.26 -28.99 16.17
CA GLY A 318 -3.15 -29.01 17.34
C GLY A 318 -4.62 -28.78 17.00
N GLY A 319 -5.36 -28.23 17.96
CA GLY A 319 -6.82 -28.08 17.88
C GLY A 319 -7.30 -26.70 17.42
N PHE A 320 -8.61 -26.53 17.36
CA PHE A 320 -9.28 -25.31 16.87
C PHE A 320 -8.77 -23.98 17.44
N SER A 321 -8.27 -23.94 18.68
CA SER A 321 -7.74 -22.70 19.29
C SER A 321 -6.59 -22.07 18.50
N GLU A 322 -5.89 -22.87 17.69
CA GLU A 322 -4.75 -22.45 16.85
C GLU A 322 -5.21 -21.68 15.61
N VAL A 323 -6.49 -21.83 15.25
CA VAL A 323 -7.12 -21.16 14.12
C VAL A 323 -8.28 -20.26 14.56
N ASP A 324 -8.34 -19.91 15.85
CA ASP A 324 -9.30 -18.93 16.34
C ASP A 324 -8.97 -17.55 15.74
N GLY A 325 -9.92 -16.97 15.00
CA GLY A 325 -9.74 -15.71 14.29
C GLY A 325 -9.56 -15.81 12.77
N TYR A 326 -9.59 -17.02 12.19
CA TYR A 326 -9.71 -17.20 10.73
C TYR A 326 -11.18 -17.31 10.28
N PRO A 327 -11.47 -17.02 8.99
CA PRO A 327 -10.57 -16.44 7.99
C PRO A 327 -10.21 -14.97 8.28
N LEU A 328 -9.04 -14.55 7.79
CA LEU A 328 -8.65 -13.16 7.83
C LEU A 328 -9.35 -12.36 6.72
N HIS A 329 -9.96 -11.24 7.10
CA HIS A 329 -10.59 -10.31 6.17
C HIS A 329 -9.84 -8.97 6.18
N PRO A 330 -8.72 -8.85 5.44
CA PRO A 330 -7.99 -7.60 5.36
C PRO A 330 -8.86 -6.51 4.73
N VAL A 331 -8.80 -5.31 5.31
CA VAL A 331 -9.55 -4.14 4.87
C VAL A 331 -8.59 -3.13 4.23
N VAL A 332 -8.85 -2.81 2.98
CA VAL A 332 -8.11 -1.77 2.25
C VAL A 332 -8.75 -0.41 2.52
N GLY A 333 -7.95 0.51 3.05
CA GLY A 333 -8.37 1.88 3.33
C GLY A 333 -8.39 2.77 2.08
N VAL A 334 -8.84 4.01 2.25
CA VAL A 334 -8.89 5.00 1.18
C VAL A 334 -7.47 5.41 0.75
N THR A 335 -7.28 5.67 -0.55
CA THR A 335 -6.03 6.24 -1.06
C THR A 335 -5.90 7.69 -0.60
N GLU A 336 -4.79 8.00 0.06
CA GLU A 336 -4.42 9.32 0.55
C GLU A 336 -3.27 9.88 -0.28
N THR A 337 -3.29 11.18 -0.60
CA THR A 337 -2.12 11.85 -1.21
C THR A 337 -1.30 12.52 -0.11
N LEU A 338 -0.02 12.15 -0.03
CA LEU A 338 0.95 12.72 0.89
C LEU A 338 1.93 13.60 0.12
N ARG A 339 2.02 14.87 0.51
CA ARG A 339 3.07 15.77 0.01
C ARG A 339 4.33 15.57 0.85
N THR A 340 5.38 15.01 0.24
CA THR A 340 6.62 14.58 0.90
C THR A 340 7.84 15.22 0.28
N VAL A 341 8.95 15.31 1.01
CA VAL A 341 10.24 15.75 0.49
C VAL A 341 10.88 14.59 -0.27
N SER A 342 11.24 14.80 -1.52
CA SER A 342 11.87 13.77 -2.37
C SER A 342 13.37 13.67 -2.10
N ALA A 343 13.82 12.57 -1.49
CA ALA A 343 15.25 12.28 -1.26
C ALA A 343 16.08 12.36 -2.57
N LYS A 344 15.47 11.93 -3.67
CA LYS A 344 16.04 12.00 -5.02
C LYS A 344 16.19 13.44 -5.48
N GLN A 345 15.15 14.28 -5.37
CA GLN A 345 15.27 15.69 -5.77
C GLN A 345 16.29 16.42 -4.90
N VAL A 346 16.30 16.16 -3.60
CA VAL A 346 17.30 16.70 -2.67
C VAL A 346 18.72 16.35 -3.14
N SER A 347 18.98 15.08 -3.45
CA SER A 347 20.27 14.62 -3.96
C SER A 347 20.64 15.21 -5.32
N LEU A 348 19.65 15.36 -6.23
CA LEU A 348 19.85 15.95 -7.55
C LEU A 348 20.17 17.45 -7.45
N MET A 349 19.50 18.19 -6.57
CA MET A 349 19.71 19.62 -6.36
C MET A 349 21.08 19.92 -5.75
N ARG A 350 21.61 19.02 -4.91
CA ARG A 350 22.91 19.19 -4.26
C ARG A 350 24.06 19.37 -5.25
N ASN A 351 23.95 18.77 -6.44
CA ASN A 351 24.99 18.79 -7.45
C ASN A 351 24.76 19.87 -8.53
N ARG A 352 23.78 20.77 -8.35
CA ARG A 352 23.48 21.86 -9.29
C ARG A 352 24.21 23.14 -8.87
N ASP A 353 24.57 23.95 -9.86
CA ASP A 353 25.14 25.27 -9.60
C ASP A 353 24.09 26.24 -9.03
N TYR A 354 24.58 27.30 -8.39
CA TYR A 354 23.72 28.26 -7.71
C TYR A 354 22.81 29.07 -8.66
N SER A 355 23.26 29.30 -9.90
CA SER A 355 22.47 30.02 -10.89
C SER A 355 21.24 29.21 -11.33
N TYR A 356 21.43 27.91 -11.51
CA TYR A 356 20.34 26.96 -11.73
C TYR A 356 19.37 26.94 -10.55
N LEU A 357 19.86 26.92 -9.31
CA LEU A 357 19.01 26.95 -8.12
C LEU A 357 18.16 28.23 -8.03
N LYS A 358 18.74 29.41 -8.29
CA LYS A 358 17.97 30.68 -8.39
C LYS A 358 16.87 30.58 -9.45
N GLN A 359 17.15 29.97 -10.61
CA GLN A 359 16.14 29.80 -11.66
C GLN A 359 15.01 28.86 -11.24
N VAL A 360 15.36 27.70 -10.67
CA VAL A 360 14.38 26.69 -10.23
C VAL A 360 13.50 27.23 -9.11
N PHE A 361 14.07 27.90 -8.12
CA PHE A 361 13.31 28.50 -7.02
C PHE A 361 12.69 29.86 -7.39
N ARG A 362 12.86 30.32 -8.64
CA ARG A 362 12.35 31.61 -9.15
C ARG A 362 12.77 32.79 -8.28
N TYR A 363 13.96 32.72 -7.68
CA TYR A 363 14.47 33.69 -6.72
C TYR A 363 15.16 34.87 -7.42
N PRO A 364 15.05 36.12 -6.92
CA PRO A 364 15.67 37.29 -7.53
C PRO A 364 17.19 37.16 -7.70
N LYS A 365 17.71 37.68 -8.81
CA LYS A 365 19.14 37.54 -9.16
C LYS A 365 20.07 38.32 -8.24
N ASP A 366 19.58 39.45 -7.71
CA ASP A 366 20.26 40.42 -6.86
C ASP A 366 20.15 40.11 -5.36
N ARG A 367 19.49 39.02 -4.99
CA ARG A 367 19.34 38.55 -3.61
C ARG A 367 19.91 37.16 -3.46
N ASP A 368 20.44 36.86 -2.28
CA ASP A 368 21.01 35.56 -2.00
C ASP A 368 20.17 34.81 -0.96
N PHE A 369 20.43 33.51 -0.87
CA PHE A 369 19.73 32.60 0.00
C PHE A 369 20.58 31.36 0.28
N ASN A 370 20.22 30.67 1.36
CA ASN A 370 20.61 29.30 1.62
C ASN A 370 19.39 28.47 2.05
N VAL A 371 19.34 27.24 1.58
CA VAL A 371 18.31 26.26 1.93
C VAL A 371 19.01 25.05 2.50
N THR A 372 18.75 24.73 3.75
CA THR A 372 19.22 23.49 4.37
C THR A 372 18.07 22.51 4.51
N VAL A 373 18.31 21.25 4.19
CA VAL A 373 17.40 20.14 4.41
C VAL A 373 18.10 19.17 5.35
N SER A 374 17.51 18.91 6.50
CA SER A 374 18.04 17.99 7.50
C SER A 374 17.00 16.96 7.91
N SER A 375 17.35 15.69 7.79
CA SER A 375 16.65 14.54 8.37
C SER A 375 17.68 13.50 8.83
N ASP A 376 17.21 12.42 9.44
CA ASP A 376 18.07 11.28 9.82
C ASP A 376 18.66 10.54 8.61
N VAL A 377 18.06 10.72 7.42
CA VAL A 377 18.42 10.01 6.18
C VAL A 377 19.23 10.88 5.24
N VAL A 378 18.93 12.19 5.20
CA VAL A 378 19.54 13.10 4.24
C VAL A 378 19.86 14.44 4.90
N SER A 379 21.07 14.94 4.64
CA SER A 379 21.50 16.30 4.96
C SER A 379 22.06 16.96 3.70
N ALA A 380 21.50 18.12 3.36
CA ALA A 380 21.93 18.91 2.21
C ALA A 380 21.81 20.41 2.51
N SER A 381 22.74 21.20 1.97
CA SER A 381 22.69 22.66 1.98
C SER A 381 22.86 23.15 0.55
N TYR A 382 22.02 24.08 0.13
CA TYR A 382 22.06 24.67 -1.20
C TYR A 382 22.14 26.18 -1.07
N GLY A 383 23.10 26.78 -1.76
CA GLY A 383 23.23 28.22 -1.80
C GLY A 383 24.60 28.71 -1.40
N ILE A 384 24.69 30.00 -1.16
CA ILE A 384 25.92 30.63 -0.68
C ILE A 384 25.91 30.54 0.85
N PRO A 385 27.04 30.26 1.52
CA PRO A 385 27.12 30.34 2.96
C PRO A 385 26.69 31.72 3.47
N GLN A 386 26.06 31.73 4.64
CA GLN A 386 25.61 32.95 5.29
C GLN A 386 26.77 33.97 5.46
N PRO A 387 26.60 35.23 5.05
CA PRO A 387 27.60 36.28 5.32
C PRO A 387 27.63 36.66 6.81
N GLU A 388 28.78 37.09 7.32
CA GLU A 388 28.98 37.38 8.75
C GLU A 388 28.26 38.65 9.26
N ALA A 389 27.83 39.56 8.37
CA ALA A 389 27.49 40.94 8.74
C ALA A 389 26.17 41.47 8.14
N GLU A 390 25.21 40.60 7.78
CA GLU A 390 23.92 41.01 7.21
C GLU A 390 22.73 40.59 8.08
N ASP A 391 21.62 41.32 7.95
CA ASP A 391 20.36 40.99 8.60
C ASP A 391 19.78 39.72 7.96
N ILE A 392 19.79 38.61 8.69
CA ILE A 392 19.36 37.31 8.19
C ILE A 392 17.93 37.03 8.63
N TYR A 393 17.12 36.61 7.67
CA TYR A 393 15.76 36.16 7.92
C TYR A 393 15.67 34.67 7.65
N ALA A 394 15.06 33.93 8.58
CA ALA A 394 14.97 32.48 8.50
C ALA A 394 13.54 31.98 8.67
N ARG A 395 13.17 30.97 7.88
CA ARG A 395 11.90 30.23 8.01
C ARG A 395 12.18 28.74 8.09
N LYS A 396 11.46 28.04 8.96
CA LYS A 396 11.49 26.59 9.06
C LYS A 396 10.22 25.99 8.46
N ILE A 397 10.38 24.97 7.64
CA ILE A 397 9.29 24.18 7.07
C ILE A 397 9.45 22.76 7.57
N ASP A 398 8.42 22.25 8.23
CA ASP A 398 8.31 20.83 8.53
C ASP A 398 7.87 20.07 7.30
N GLY A 399 8.55 18.96 7.01
CA GLY A 399 8.22 18.03 5.95
C GLY A 399 8.38 16.58 6.42
N VAL A 400 8.00 15.66 5.55
CA VAL A 400 8.20 14.22 5.74
C VAL A 400 8.99 13.71 4.55
N ILE A 401 10.09 13.00 4.79
CA ILE A 401 10.82 12.26 3.78
C ILE A 401 10.47 10.78 3.95
N ILE A 402 10.18 10.11 2.84
CA ILE A 402 10.03 8.65 2.84
C ILE A 402 11.42 8.07 2.59
N ASP A 403 11.90 7.26 3.53
CA ASP A 403 13.23 6.65 3.40
C ASP A 403 13.23 5.45 2.46
N ASP A 404 14.40 4.83 2.30
CA ASP A 404 14.59 3.64 1.47
C ASP A 404 13.91 2.39 2.05
N PHE A 405 13.22 2.46 3.20
CA PHE A 405 12.39 1.39 3.77
C PHE A 405 10.91 1.78 3.84
N TYR A 406 10.54 2.88 3.16
CA TYR A 406 9.20 3.44 3.13
C TYR A 406 8.65 3.86 4.50
N GLU A 407 9.54 4.15 5.45
CA GLU A 407 9.19 4.74 6.72
C GLU A 407 9.19 6.26 6.61
N PRO A 408 8.12 6.94 7.06
CA PRO A 408 8.10 8.39 7.10
C PRO A 408 9.06 8.90 8.18
N LYS A 409 10.11 9.62 7.78
CA LYS A 409 11.02 10.33 8.68
C LYS A 409 10.72 11.83 8.64
N ARG A 410 10.89 12.50 9.78
CA ARG A 410 10.75 13.96 9.84
C ARG A 410 11.88 14.60 9.04
N ALA A 411 11.54 15.58 8.20
CA ALA A 411 12.50 16.44 7.53
C ALA A 411 12.27 17.88 7.98
N LEU A 412 13.34 18.57 8.35
CA LEU A 412 13.33 20.00 8.63
C LEU A 412 14.03 20.73 7.50
N ILE A 413 13.33 21.67 6.88
CA ILE A 413 13.90 22.54 5.84
C ILE A 413 14.03 23.93 6.44
N THR A 414 15.24 24.49 6.45
CA THR A 414 15.48 25.88 6.88
C THR A 414 15.81 26.72 5.67
N LEU A 415 15.00 27.74 5.43
CA LEU A 415 15.23 28.78 4.45
C LEU A 415 15.91 29.96 5.13
N THR A 416 16.97 30.49 4.55
CA THR A 416 17.61 31.73 5.01
C THR A 416 17.82 32.67 3.83
N VAL A 417 17.50 33.95 4.03
CA VAL A 417 17.64 35.02 3.02
C VAL A 417 18.32 36.24 3.62
N TRP A 418 19.05 36.96 2.79
CA TRP A 418 19.76 38.21 3.12
C TRP A 418 19.81 39.15 1.90
#